data_AF-A0A7V9TJR4-F1
#
_entry.id   AF-A0A7V9TJR4-F1
#
_cell.length_a   1.000
_cell.length_b   1.000
_cell.length_c   1.000
_cell.angle_alpha   90.00
_cell.angle_beta   90.00
_cell.angle_gamma   90.00
#
_symmetry.space_group_name_H-M   'P 1'
#
loop_
_entity.id
_entity.type
_entity.pdbx_description
1 polymer ?
#
loop_
_entity_poly.entity_id
_entity_poly.type
_entity_poly.pdbx_seq_one_letter_code
_entity_poly.pdbx_strand_id
1 'polypeptide(L)'
;MHRARWTTIERELRRTGGALIAGVDEVGRGSLAGPVVACAIVMPPDSRALRGVDDSKMLTPLARERLVSQIIERALSLGIGAASAREIDRINIYHASTLAMKRALARLEISPDHVLIDGRPIRALGVEHHGIVDGDDKCFSIACASIVAKVTRDRLMASLARRHPHYSWDHNCGYATRRHIDALQAHGSCAHHRQSFVVKALIPGELVLEIIESPDAHHGTSEFPVDEPSM
;
A
#
# COMPACT_ATOMS: atom_id res chain seq x y z
N MET A 1 -16.36 9.38 8.64
CA MET A 1 -17.60 9.38 7.83
C MET A 1 -17.34 8.52 6.60
N HIS A 2 -17.99 7.38 6.43
CA HIS A 2 -17.74 6.52 5.27
C HIS A 2 -18.14 7.21 3.96
N ARG A 3 -17.29 7.13 2.91
CA ARG A 3 -17.59 7.69 1.60
C ARG A 3 -18.79 6.98 0.98
N ALA A 4 -19.86 7.73 0.74
CA ALA A 4 -21.05 7.28 0.02
C ALA A 4 -21.16 7.90 -1.39
N ARG A 5 -20.24 8.80 -1.74
CA ARG A 5 -20.19 9.56 -2.99
C ARG A 5 -18.75 9.78 -3.43
N TRP A 6 -18.55 10.00 -4.73
CA TRP A 6 -17.29 10.47 -5.28
C TRP A 6 -16.84 11.77 -4.64
N THR A 7 -15.53 11.93 -4.53
CA THR A 7 -14.91 13.12 -3.94
C THR A 7 -15.11 14.34 -4.84
N THR A 8 -14.99 15.55 -4.28
CA THR A 8 -15.16 16.78 -5.08
C THR A 8 -14.12 16.88 -6.20
N ILE A 9 -12.88 16.44 -5.94
CA ILE A 9 -11.80 16.42 -6.93
C ILE A 9 -12.18 15.55 -8.13
N GLU A 10 -12.57 14.30 -7.88
CA GLU A 10 -12.91 13.35 -8.95
C GLU A 10 -14.15 13.79 -9.73
N ARG A 11 -15.15 14.39 -9.08
CA ARG A 11 -16.34 14.92 -9.76
C ARG A 11 -16.00 16.08 -10.70
N GLU A 12 -15.11 16.97 -10.28
CA GLU A 12 -14.73 18.13 -11.09
C GLU A 12 -13.88 17.75 -12.31
N LEU A 13 -12.96 16.80 -12.15
CA LEU A 13 -12.19 16.26 -13.27
C LEU A 13 -13.11 15.60 -14.31
N ARG A 14 -14.07 14.78 -13.85
CA ARG A 14 -15.06 14.18 -14.76
C ARG A 14 -15.86 15.18 -15.57
N ARG A 15 -16.15 16.34 -14.98
CA ARG A 15 -16.88 17.41 -15.65
C ARG A 15 -16.05 18.13 -16.71
N THR A 16 -14.71 18.14 -16.57
CA THR A 16 -13.82 19.05 -17.30
C THR A 16 -12.91 18.37 -18.32
N GLY A 17 -12.57 17.09 -18.14
CA GLY A 17 -11.58 16.43 -19.02
C GLY A 17 -11.82 14.96 -19.34
N GLY A 18 -12.92 14.35 -18.87
CA GLY A 18 -13.30 12.98 -19.23
C GLY A 18 -13.68 12.11 -18.02
N ALA A 19 -14.51 11.09 -18.25
CA ALA A 19 -15.15 10.34 -17.18
C ALA A 19 -14.19 9.35 -16.48
N LEU A 20 -13.15 8.88 -17.17
CA LEU A 20 -12.28 7.79 -16.73
C LEU A 20 -11.09 8.33 -15.95
N ILE A 21 -11.04 7.99 -14.66
CA ILE A 21 -9.98 8.40 -13.75
C ILE A 21 -9.27 7.15 -13.26
N ALA A 22 -7.95 7.11 -13.46
CA ALA A 22 -7.06 6.14 -12.83
C ALA A 22 -6.55 6.70 -11.49
N GLY A 23 -6.88 6.04 -10.39
CA GLY A 23 -6.22 6.27 -9.09
C GLY A 23 -5.00 5.39 -8.95
N VAL A 24 -3.92 5.93 -8.40
CA VAL A 24 -2.63 5.25 -8.24
C VAL A 24 -2.08 5.49 -6.84
N ASP A 25 -1.63 4.42 -6.20
CA ASP A 25 -0.93 4.48 -4.91
C ASP A 25 0.12 3.35 -4.81
N GLU A 26 1.12 3.52 -3.96
CA GLU A 26 2.19 2.57 -3.68
C GLU A 26 2.39 2.26 -2.19
N VAL A 27 2.87 1.06 -1.91
CA VAL A 27 3.15 0.58 -0.57
C VAL A 27 4.55 -0.03 -0.45
N GLY A 28 5.13 0.07 0.74
CA GLY A 28 6.39 -0.58 1.08
C GLY A 28 7.63 0.28 0.88
N ARG A 29 7.50 1.61 0.76
CA ARG A 29 8.65 2.49 0.55
C ARG A 29 9.68 2.44 1.67
N GLY A 30 9.21 2.41 2.92
CA GLY A 30 10.07 2.40 4.11
C GLY A 30 10.56 1.02 4.57
N SER A 31 10.20 -0.07 3.89
CA SER A 31 10.59 -1.41 4.32
C SER A 31 12.06 -1.72 4.04
N LEU A 32 12.71 -2.49 4.91
CA LEU A 32 14.06 -3.02 4.70
C LEU A 32 14.07 -4.19 3.71
N ALA A 33 12.94 -4.90 3.57
CA ALA A 33 12.82 -6.07 2.72
C ALA A 33 11.59 -6.00 1.80
N GLY A 34 11.67 -6.76 0.71
CA GLY A 34 10.61 -6.89 -0.28
C GLY A 34 10.53 -5.71 -1.25
N PRO A 35 9.67 -5.83 -2.28
CA PRO A 35 9.50 -4.80 -3.29
C PRO A 35 8.73 -3.59 -2.75
N VAL A 36 8.78 -2.50 -3.52
CA VAL A 36 7.69 -1.51 -3.55
C VAL A 36 6.66 -1.99 -4.56
N VAL A 37 5.37 -1.93 -4.19
CA VAL A 37 4.24 -2.37 -5.01
C VAL A 37 3.32 -1.18 -5.22
N ALA A 38 2.88 -0.95 -6.45
CA ALA A 38 1.91 0.06 -6.81
C ALA A 38 0.69 -0.58 -7.47
N CYS A 39 -0.47 0.04 -7.29
CA CYS A 39 -1.70 -0.30 -8.02
C CYS A 39 -2.15 0.92 -8.81
N ALA A 40 -2.63 0.71 -10.02
CA ALA A 40 -3.39 1.67 -10.80
C ALA A 40 -4.78 1.06 -11.03
N ILE A 41 -5.83 1.84 -10.81
CA ILE A 41 -7.20 1.33 -10.90
C ILE A 41 -8.16 2.36 -11.50
N VAL A 42 -9.00 1.90 -12.43
CA VAL A 42 -10.08 2.69 -13.02
C VAL A 42 -11.40 2.12 -12.54
N MET A 43 -12.19 2.96 -11.88
CA MET A 43 -13.47 2.59 -11.29
C MET A 43 -14.63 3.18 -12.12
N PRO A 44 -15.80 2.51 -12.20
CA PRO A 44 -16.89 2.95 -13.08
C PRO A 44 -17.44 4.32 -12.68
N PRO A 45 -17.46 5.32 -13.58
CA PRO A 45 -17.84 6.70 -13.24
C PRO A 45 -19.29 6.83 -12.76
N ASP A 46 -20.19 6.00 -13.31
CA ASP A 46 -21.63 6.03 -13.01
C ASP A 46 -22.01 5.20 -11.77
N SER A 47 -21.02 4.56 -11.12
CA SER A 47 -21.24 3.78 -9.91
C SER A 47 -21.11 4.64 -8.65
N ARG A 48 -21.79 4.24 -7.57
CA ARG A 48 -21.53 4.82 -6.25
C ARG A 48 -20.21 4.31 -5.70
N ALA A 49 -19.52 5.18 -4.95
CA ALA A 49 -18.35 4.78 -4.16
C ALA A 49 -18.68 3.59 -3.26
N LEU A 50 -17.74 2.65 -3.16
CA LEU A 50 -17.83 1.48 -2.27
C LEU A 50 -17.80 1.94 -0.82
N ARG A 51 -18.84 1.60 -0.06
CA ARG A 51 -18.92 1.91 1.37
C ARG A 51 -17.81 1.16 2.11
N GLY A 52 -17.11 1.86 3.00
CA GLY A 52 -16.01 1.29 3.79
C GLY A 52 -14.64 1.39 3.13
N VAL A 53 -14.56 1.82 1.87
CA VAL A 53 -13.28 2.29 1.29
C VAL A 53 -12.93 3.63 1.95
N ASP A 54 -11.85 3.61 2.71
CA ASP A 54 -11.24 4.73 3.43
C ASP A 54 -9.71 4.50 3.49
N ASP A 55 -8.93 5.29 4.23
CA ASP A 55 -7.49 5.03 4.42
C ASP A 55 -7.25 3.55 4.77
N SER A 56 -6.42 2.89 3.97
CA SER A 56 -6.08 1.47 4.13
C SER A 56 -5.46 1.16 5.49
N LYS A 57 -4.83 2.14 6.14
CA LYS A 57 -4.23 2.04 7.48
C LYS A 57 -5.27 1.99 8.59
N MET A 58 -6.45 2.57 8.36
CA MET A 58 -7.56 2.60 9.32
C MET A 58 -8.42 1.32 9.27
N LEU A 59 -8.13 0.41 8.33
CA LEU A 59 -8.89 -0.80 8.09
C LEU A 59 -8.18 -2.04 8.65
N THR A 60 -8.93 -2.89 9.35
CA THR A 60 -8.43 -4.19 9.79
C THR A 60 -8.03 -5.06 8.59
N PRO A 61 -7.08 -6.00 8.74
CA PRO A 61 -6.69 -6.90 7.65
C PRO A 61 -7.88 -7.62 6.99
N LEU A 62 -8.83 -8.12 7.80
CA LEU A 62 -10.02 -8.79 7.30
C LEU A 62 -10.95 -7.84 6.52
N ALA A 63 -11.09 -6.59 6.97
CA ALA A 63 -11.88 -5.59 6.25
C ALA A 63 -11.24 -5.25 4.89
N ARG A 64 -9.91 -5.09 4.85
CA ARG A 64 -9.16 -4.87 3.60
C ARG A 64 -9.35 -6.03 2.62
N GLU A 65 -9.21 -7.27 3.07
CA GLU A 65 -9.41 -8.46 2.23
C GLU A 65 -10.80 -8.54 1.60
N ARG A 66 -11.84 -8.23 2.38
CA ARG A 66 -13.23 -8.14 1.88
C ARG A 66 -13.41 -7.01 0.86
N LEU A 67 -12.80 -5.85 1.10
CA LEU A 67 -12.88 -4.70 0.20
C LEU A 67 -12.13 -4.95 -1.11
N VAL A 68 -10.96 -5.59 -1.08
CA VAL A 68 -10.21 -5.93 -2.31
C VAL A 68 -11.06 -6.75 -3.27
N SER A 69 -11.80 -7.74 -2.75
CA SER A 69 -12.67 -8.57 -3.59
C SER A 69 -13.75 -7.72 -4.29
N GLN A 70 -14.39 -6.81 -3.56
CA GLN A 70 -15.41 -5.91 -4.12
C GLN A 70 -14.83 -4.86 -5.06
N ILE A 71 -13.62 -4.36 -4.78
CA ILE A 71 -12.91 -3.39 -5.61
C ILE A 71 -12.57 -4.03 -6.96
N ILE A 72 -11.96 -5.22 -6.95
CA ILE A 72 -11.57 -5.94 -8.17
C ILE A 72 -12.79 -6.29 -9.01
N GLU A 73 -13.88 -6.79 -8.39
CA GLU A 73 -15.11 -7.14 -9.10
C GLU A 73 -15.75 -5.94 -9.81
N ARG A 74 -15.62 -4.73 -9.24
CA ARG A 74 -16.23 -3.52 -9.81
C ARG A 74 -15.31 -2.71 -10.70
N ALA A 75 -14.00 -2.90 -10.62
CA ALA A 75 -13.03 -2.11 -11.39
C ALA A 75 -13.24 -2.33 -12.89
N LEU A 76 -13.21 -1.25 -13.66
CA LEU A 76 -13.20 -1.34 -15.12
C LEU A 76 -11.85 -1.81 -15.65
N SER A 77 -10.77 -1.41 -14.97
CA SER A 77 -9.42 -1.85 -15.28
C SER A 77 -8.53 -1.72 -14.06
N LEU A 78 -7.56 -2.63 -13.93
CA LEU A 78 -6.66 -2.68 -12.79
C LEU A 78 -5.29 -3.20 -13.23
N GLY A 79 -4.24 -2.49 -12.83
CA GLY A 79 -2.86 -2.89 -13.07
C GLY A 79 -2.06 -2.88 -11.77
N ILE A 80 -1.31 -3.95 -11.52
CA ILE A 80 -0.34 -4.03 -10.42
C ILE A 80 1.06 -3.88 -10.97
N GLY A 81 1.86 -3.01 -10.39
CA GLY A 81 3.28 -2.84 -10.68
C GLY A 81 4.13 -3.06 -9.44
N ALA A 82 5.36 -3.53 -9.63
CA ALA A 82 6.30 -3.69 -8.53
C ALA A 82 7.72 -3.39 -9.00
N ALA A 83 8.57 -2.93 -8.08
CA ALA A 83 10.01 -2.85 -8.25
C ALA A 83 10.71 -3.60 -7.12
N SER A 84 11.57 -4.55 -7.49
CA SER A 84 12.26 -5.48 -6.58
C SER A 84 13.26 -4.76 -5.67
N ALA A 85 13.67 -5.43 -4.58
CA ALA A 85 14.74 -4.93 -3.70
C ALA A 85 16.04 -4.60 -4.47
N ARG A 86 16.40 -5.46 -5.44
CA ARG A 86 17.54 -5.23 -6.34
C ARG A 86 17.38 -3.98 -7.20
N GLU A 87 16.18 -3.76 -7.74
CA GLU A 87 15.91 -2.54 -8.50
C GLU A 87 16.01 -1.31 -7.60
N ILE A 88 15.43 -1.37 -6.39
CA ILE A 88 15.51 -0.28 -5.40
C ILE A 88 16.97 0.06 -5.07
N ASP A 89 17.81 -0.94 -4.82
CA ASP A 89 19.24 -0.71 -4.56
C ASP A 89 19.95 -0.10 -5.77
N ARG A 90 19.57 -0.46 -6.99
CA ARG A 90 20.19 0.05 -8.22
C ARG A 90 19.75 1.47 -8.60
N ILE A 91 18.47 1.79 -8.44
CA ILE A 91 17.89 3.04 -8.97
C ILE A 91 17.34 3.97 -7.87
N ASN A 92 17.57 3.66 -6.60
CA ASN A 92 16.98 4.30 -5.42
C ASN A 92 15.46 4.14 -5.29
N ILE A 93 14.94 4.43 -4.09
CA ILE A 93 13.53 4.23 -3.76
C ILE A 93 12.57 5.14 -4.54
N TYR A 94 12.98 6.38 -4.85
CA TYR A 94 12.13 7.31 -5.59
C TYR A 94 11.87 6.83 -7.02
N HIS A 95 12.93 6.44 -7.75
CA HIS A 95 12.74 5.92 -9.11
C HIS A 95 12.15 4.51 -9.11
N ALA A 96 12.39 3.69 -8.08
CA ALA A 96 11.75 2.39 -7.97
C ALA A 96 10.23 2.49 -7.72
N SER A 97 9.78 3.42 -6.87
CA SER A 97 8.34 3.73 -6.73
C SER A 97 7.75 4.20 -8.06
N THR A 98 8.44 5.12 -8.74
CA THR A 98 8.02 5.60 -10.07
C THR A 98 7.94 4.46 -11.08
N LEU A 99 8.90 3.54 -11.08
CA LEU A 99 8.92 2.36 -11.95
C LEU A 99 7.75 1.41 -11.64
N ALA A 100 7.43 1.20 -10.36
CA ALA A 100 6.27 0.42 -9.96
C ALA A 100 4.97 1.06 -10.48
N MET A 101 4.79 2.37 -10.31
CA MET A 101 3.62 3.09 -10.84
C MET A 101 3.53 3.03 -12.37
N LYS A 102 4.64 3.22 -13.09
CA LYS A 102 4.68 3.06 -14.55
C LYS A 102 4.23 1.66 -14.98
N ARG A 103 4.71 0.62 -14.29
CA ARG A 103 4.32 -0.77 -14.55
C ARG A 103 2.85 -1.03 -14.25
N ALA A 104 2.30 -0.38 -13.22
CA ALA A 104 0.88 -0.47 -12.88
C ALA A 104 0.02 0.18 -13.96
N LEU A 105 0.33 1.42 -14.35
CA LEU A 105 -0.38 2.16 -15.40
C LEU A 105 -0.31 1.46 -16.75
N ALA A 106 0.86 0.94 -17.15
CA ALA A 106 1.04 0.22 -18.41
C ALA A 106 0.27 -1.11 -18.49
N ARG A 107 -0.28 -1.59 -17.38
CA ARG A 107 -1.11 -2.81 -17.31
C ARG A 107 -2.61 -2.50 -17.29
N LEU A 108 -3.00 -1.23 -17.31
CA LEU A 108 -4.40 -0.88 -17.54
C LEU A 108 -4.75 -1.23 -18.99
N GLU A 109 -5.84 -1.98 -19.15
CA GLU A 109 -6.43 -2.32 -20.45
C GLU A 109 -7.26 -1.15 -21.01
N ILE A 110 -7.63 -0.20 -20.14
CA ILE A 110 -8.37 1.01 -20.48
C ILE A 110 -7.47 2.22 -20.31
N SER A 111 -7.39 3.06 -21.33
CA SER A 111 -6.72 4.36 -21.23
C SER A 111 -7.57 5.32 -20.39
N PRO A 112 -7.07 5.82 -19.25
CA PRO A 112 -7.80 6.81 -18.47
C PRO A 112 -7.70 8.20 -19.12
N ASP A 113 -8.70 9.05 -18.87
CA ASP A 113 -8.68 10.46 -19.23
C ASP A 113 -7.82 11.27 -18.24
N HIS A 114 -7.81 10.84 -16.97
CA HIS A 114 -7.04 11.46 -15.90
C HIS A 114 -6.28 10.42 -15.06
N VAL A 115 -5.09 10.79 -14.61
CA VAL A 115 -4.31 10.01 -13.63
C VAL A 115 -4.18 10.81 -12.34
N LEU A 116 -4.58 10.21 -11.22
CA LEU A 116 -4.42 10.74 -9.87
C LEU A 116 -3.45 9.85 -9.11
N ILE A 117 -2.40 10.44 -8.55
CA ILE A 117 -1.41 9.72 -7.74
C ILE A 117 -1.45 10.21 -6.30
N ASP A 118 -1.25 9.31 -5.33
CA ASP A 118 -1.02 9.71 -3.95
C ASP A 118 0.33 10.46 -3.81
N GLY A 119 0.31 11.55 -3.05
CA GLY A 119 1.47 12.39 -2.79
C GLY A 119 1.69 13.51 -3.81
N ARG A 120 2.96 13.91 -3.98
CA ARG A 120 3.34 15.05 -4.83
C ARG A 120 3.50 14.60 -6.29
N PRO A 121 3.31 15.49 -7.28
CA PRO A 121 3.58 15.19 -8.68
C PRO A 121 4.98 14.62 -8.91
N ILE A 122 5.08 13.58 -9.74
CA ILE A 122 6.31 12.86 -10.04
C ILE A 122 6.72 13.12 -11.48
N ARG A 123 7.67 14.05 -11.68
CA ARG A 123 8.19 14.39 -13.01
C ARG A 123 8.68 13.18 -13.80
N ALA A 124 9.27 12.20 -13.11
CA ALA A 124 9.80 10.99 -13.74
C ALA A 124 8.72 9.99 -14.22
N LEU A 125 7.43 10.18 -13.86
CA LEU A 125 6.34 9.28 -14.24
C LEU A 125 6.09 9.27 -15.76
N GLY A 126 6.34 10.39 -16.45
CA GLY A 126 6.25 10.48 -17.90
C GLY A 126 4.83 10.36 -18.48
N VAL A 127 3.81 10.47 -17.63
CA VAL A 127 2.38 10.54 -17.99
C VAL A 127 1.82 11.82 -17.37
N GLU A 128 0.87 12.49 -18.01
CA GLU A 128 0.17 13.63 -17.41
C GLU A 128 -0.66 13.15 -16.21
N HIS A 129 -0.54 13.82 -15.07
CA HIS A 129 -1.18 13.40 -13.83
C HIS A 129 -1.32 14.54 -12.83
N HIS A 130 -2.18 14.34 -11.84
CA HIS A 130 -2.28 15.19 -10.66
C HIS A 130 -1.74 14.43 -9.44
N GLY A 131 -0.81 15.05 -8.72
CA GLY A 131 -0.41 14.59 -7.39
C GLY A 131 -1.33 15.15 -6.33
N ILE A 132 -1.95 14.27 -5.55
CA ILE A 132 -2.85 14.62 -4.45
C ILE A 132 -2.19 14.20 -3.13
N VAL A 133 -1.72 15.17 -2.36
CA VAL A 133 -1.18 14.91 -1.00
C VAL A 133 -2.30 14.33 -0.15
N ASP A 134 -2.08 13.21 0.55
CA ASP A 134 -3.08 12.41 1.26
C ASP A 134 -4.26 12.04 0.33
N GLY A 135 -3.89 11.54 -0.85
CA GLY A 135 -4.80 11.20 -1.92
C GLY A 135 -5.69 10.02 -1.59
N ASP A 136 -5.21 9.07 -0.79
CA ASP A 136 -6.00 7.98 -0.21
C ASP A 136 -7.18 8.54 0.60
N ASP A 137 -6.99 9.63 1.34
CA ASP A 137 -8.03 10.35 2.09
C ASP A 137 -8.89 11.31 1.25
N LYS A 138 -8.44 11.68 0.07
CA LYS A 138 -9.09 12.75 -0.74
C LYS A 138 -9.69 12.28 -2.06
N CYS A 139 -9.33 11.09 -2.55
CA CYS A 139 -9.79 10.51 -3.82
C CYS A 139 -10.18 9.04 -3.63
N PHE A 140 -11.38 8.65 -4.08
CA PHE A 140 -11.87 7.29 -3.91
C PHE A 140 -11.07 6.27 -4.73
N SER A 141 -10.69 6.64 -5.95
CA SER A 141 -9.85 5.81 -6.82
C SER A 141 -8.47 5.56 -6.23
N ILE A 142 -7.82 6.58 -5.63
CA ILE A 142 -6.55 6.41 -4.91
C ILE A 142 -6.72 5.49 -3.69
N ALA A 143 -7.78 5.69 -2.89
CA ALA A 143 -8.08 4.81 -1.76
C ALA A 143 -8.23 3.34 -2.18
N CYS A 144 -8.93 3.08 -3.30
CA CYS A 144 -9.05 1.75 -3.87
C CYS A 144 -7.68 1.17 -4.26
N ALA A 145 -6.84 1.95 -4.94
CA ALA A 145 -5.49 1.55 -5.31
C ALA A 145 -4.63 1.24 -4.07
N SER A 146 -4.72 2.06 -3.02
CA SER A 146 -4.01 1.88 -1.76
C SER A 146 -4.32 0.53 -1.11
N ILE A 147 -5.61 0.22 -0.97
CA ILE A 147 -6.09 -1.04 -0.37
C ILE A 147 -5.58 -2.24 -1.17
N VAL A 148 -5.71 -2.21 -2.50
CA VAL A 148 -5.26 -3.30 -3.37
C VAL A 148 -3.75 -3.47 -3.32
N ALA A 149 -2.99 -2.37 -3.41
CA ALA A 149 -1.53 -2.41 -3.34
C ALA A 149 -1.05 -3.00 -2.00
N LYS A 150 -1.64 -2.53 -0.89
CA LYS A 150 -1.36 -3.00 0.47
C LYS A 150 -1.61 -4.49 0.63
N VAL A 151 -2.80 -4.98 0.31
CA VAL A 151 -3.14 -6.41 0.43
C VAL A 151 -2.26 -7.26 -0.48
N THR A 152 -1.99 -6.80 -1.70
CA THR A 152 -1.10 -7.51 -2.63
C THR A 152 0.31 -7.66 -2.06
N ARG A 153 0.86 -6.58 -1.49
CA ARG A 153 2.18 -6.60 -0.88
C ARG A 153 2.21 -7.45 0.39
N ASP A 154 1.21 -7.35 1.25
CA ASP A 154 1.15 -8.11 2.51
C ASP A 154 1.12 -9.62 2.23
N ARG A 155 0.31 -10.06 1.25
CA ARG A 155 0.28 -11.47 0.79
C ARG A 155 1.65 -11.94 0.27
N LEU A 156 2.35 -11.08 -0.48
CA LEU A 156 3.70 -11.38 -0.96
C LEU A 156 4.70 -11.53 0.20
N MET A 157 4.66 -10.62 1.18
CA MET A 157 5.54 -10.67 2.35
C MET A 157 5.27 -11.90 3.22
N ALA A 158 3.99 -12.27 3.42
CA ALA A 158 3.62 -13.51 4.10
C ALA A 158 4.14 -14.75 3.34
N SER A 159 4.09 -14.73 2.01
CA SER A 159 4.68 -15.81 1.20
C SER A 159 6.21 -15.87 1.29
N LEU A 160 6.87 -14.73 1.46
CA LEU A 160 8.31 -14.66 1.69
C LEU A 160 8.68 -15.16 3.08
N ALA A 161 7.88 -14.85 4.10
CA ALA A 161 8.08 -15.30 5.47
C ALA A 161 8.13 -16.83 5.57
N ARG A 162 7.30 -17.56 4.81
CA ARG A 162 7.35 -19.03 4.77
C ARG A 162 8.70 -19.58 4.28
N ARG A 163 9.41 -18.84 3.42
CA ARG A 163 10.74 -19.22 2.90
C ARG A 163 11.89 -18.68 3.74
N HIS A 164 11.65 -17.64 4.54
CA HIS A 164 12.62 -16.99 5.41
C HIS A 164 12.00 -16.73 6.79
N PRO A 165 11.75 -17.81 7.58
CA PRO A 165 10.92 -17.72 8.79
C PRO A 165 11.52 -16.84 9.88
N HIS A 166 12.85 -16.71 9.92
CA HIS A 166 13.55 -15.94 10.94
C HIS A 166 13.26 -14.44 10.89
N TYR A 167 12.91 -13.86 9.73
CA TYR A 167 12.67 -12.41 9.63
C TYR A 167 11.24 -11.99 10.00
N SER A 168 10.30 -12.92 10.19
CA SER A 168 8.92 -12.62 10.64
C SER A 168 8.17 -11.62 9.75
N TRP A 169 8.38 -11.70 8.44
CA TRP A 169 7.80 -10.78 7.44
C TRP A 169 6.29 -10.90 7.25
N ASP A 170 5.68 -11.96 7.75
CA ASP A 170 4.23 -12.13 7.85
C ASP A 170 3.61 -11.17 8.86
N HIS A 171 4.37 -10.71 9.85
CA HIS A 171 3.93 -9.72 10.85
C HIS A 171 4.43 -8.33 10.52
N ASN A 172 5.75 -8.18 10.33
CA ASN A 172 6.36 -6.86 10.15
C ASN A 172 6.35 -6.37 8.70
N CYS A 173 5.90 -7.16 7.73
CA CYS A 173 5.84 -6.80 6.30
C CYS A 173 7.16 -6.22 5.74
N GLY A 174 8.31 -6.62 6.31
CA GLY A 174 9.65 -6.15 5.95
C GLY A 174 10.04 -4.79 6.52
N TYR A 175 9.24 -4.16 7.38
CA TYR A 175 9.60 -2.90 8.06
C TYR A 175 10.65 -3.10 9.14
N ALA A 176 11.34 -2.02 9.54
CA ALA A 176 12.45 -2.03 10.50
C ALA A 176 11.98 -2.20 11.97
N THR A 177 11.20 -3.24 12.25
CA THR A 177 10.78 -3.55 13.62
C THR A 177 11.94 -4.16 14.39
N ARG A 178 11.91 -4.07 15.73
CA ARG A 178 12.97 -4.64 16.58
C ARG A 178 13.28 -6.10 16.23
N ARG A 179 12.23 -6.92 16.09
CA ARG A 179 12.33 -8.33 15.71
C ARG A 179 13.01 -8.54 14.36
N HIS A 180 12.77 -7.67 13.38
CA HIS A 180 13.41 -7.75 12.07
C HIS A 180 14.89 -7.39 12.14
N ILE A 181 15.25 -6.36 12.92
CA ILE A 181 16.64 -5.95 13.15
C ILE A 181 17.41 -7.05 13.89
N ASP A 182 16.84 -7.62 14.96
CA ASP A 182 17.47 -8.70 15.71
C ASP A 182 17.70 -9.93 14.80
N ALA A 183 16.73 -10.27 13.94
CA ALA A 183 16.88 -11.35 12.95
C ALA A 183 17.97 -11.05 11.90
N LEU A 184 18.09 -9.79 11.46
CA LEU A 184 19.16 -9.36 10.56
C LEU A 184 20.54 -9.47 11.20
N GLN A 185 20.66 -9.14 12.48
CA GLN A 185 21.91 -9.30 13.23
C GLN A 185 22.29 -10.76 13.43
N ALA A 186 21.31 -11.63 13.74
CA ALA A 186 21.55 -13.04 14.00
C ALA A 186 21.79 -13.88 12.73
N HIS A 187 21.11 -13.58 11.63
CA HIS A 187 21.07 -14.43 10.44
C HIS A 187 21.61 -13.76 9.17
N GLY A 188 22.00 -12.49 9.24
CA GLY A 188 22.44 -11.71 8.08
C GLY A 188 21.29 -11.31 7.15
N SER A 189 21.61 -10.53 6.12
CA SER A 189 20.66 -10.15 5.06
C SER A 189 20.52 -11.25 4.00
N CYS A 190 19.51 -11.14 3.14
CA CYS A 190 19.25 -12.09 2.06
C CYS A 190 18.89 -11.37 0.75
N ALA A 191 18.64 -12.11 -0.33
CA ALA A 191 18.34 -11.55 -1.64
C ALA A 191 17.09 -10.65 -1.72
N HIS A 192 16.19 -10.72 -0.73
CA HIS A 192 14.99 -9.90 -0.64
C HIS A 192 15.18 -8.62 0.20
N HIS A 193 16.31 -8.48 0.87
CA HIS A 193 16.66 -7.25 1.58
C HIS A 193 17.19 -6.19 0.61
N ARG A 194 16.86 -4.93 0.90
CA ARG A 194 17.40 -3.74 0.25
C ARG A 194 18.71 -3.42 0.96
N GLN A 195 19.83 -3.79 0.37
CA GLN A 195 21.14 -3.70 1.02
C GLN A 195 21.47 -2.26 1.41
N SER A 196 21.09 -1.30 0.56
CA SER A 196 21.27 0.13 0.82
C SER A 196 20.51 0.64 2.06
N PHE A 197 19.45 -0.06 2.48
CA PHE A 197 18.65 0.28 3.66
C PHE A 197 19.13 -0.48 4.89
N VAL A 198 19.45 -1.78 4.73
CA VAL A 198 19.96 -2.63 5.82
C VAL A 198 21.26 -2.09 6.40
N VAL A 199 22.19 -1.62 5.56
CA VAL A 199 23.45 -1.02 6.04
C VAL A 199 23.16 0.14 6.99
N LYS A 200 22.26 1.05 6.62
CA LYS A 200 21.86 2.17 7.48
C LYS A 200 21.12 1.70 8.74
N ALA A 201 20.30 0.65 8.61
CA ALA A 201 19.52 0.10 9.70
C ALA A 201 20.34 -0.63 10.77
N LEU A 202 21.61 -0.96 10.48
CA LEU A 202 22.50 -1.66 11.41
C LEU A 202 23.60 -0.76 12.01
N ILE A 203 23.68 0.51 11.61
CA ILE A 203 24.62 1.48 12.20
C ILE A 203 24.06 1.97 13.55
N PRO A 204 24.78 1.77 14.68
CA PRO A 204 24.35 2.29 15.97
C PRO A 204 24.31 3.83 15.96
N GLY A 205 23.18 4.42 16.36
CA GLY A 205 23.04 5.88 16.56
C GLY A 205 22.55 6.70 15.37
N GLU A 206 22.36 6.12 14.17
CA GLU A 206 21.88 6.84 12.98
C GLU A 206 20.38 6.62 12.64
N LEU A 207 19.64 5.80 13.39
CA LEU A 207 18.24 5.51 13.07
C LEU A 207 17.26 6.45 13.75
N VAL A 208 16.78 7.41 12.96
CA VAL A 208 15.40 7.93 13.00
C VAL A 208 14.64 7.37 11.79
N LEU A 209 14.68 6.06 11.57
CA LEU A 209 13.51 5.38 11.02
C LEU A 209 12.79 4.90 12.25
N GLU A 210 11.67 5.53 12.60
CA GLU A 210 10.82 5.12 13.72
C GLU A 210 10.77 3.59 13.73
N ILE A 211 11.30 2.97 14.78
CA ILE A 211 11.08 1.54 15.02
C ILE A 211 9.57 1.42 15.12
N ILE A 212 8.93 0.98 14.04
CA ILE A 212 7.49 0.85 14.02
C ILE A 212 7.20 -0.31 14.97
N GLU A 213 6.66 -0.02 16.15
CA GLU A 213 5.96 -1.03 16.92
C GLU A 213 4.79 -1.52 16.05
N SER A 214 4.72 -2.84 15.83
CA SER A 214 3.79 -3.43 14.89
C SER A 214 2.37 -2.93 15.17
N PRO A 215 1.65 -2.31 14.21
CA PRO A 215 0.33 -1.70 14.45
C PRO A 215 -0.79 -2.73 14.77
N ASP A 216 -0.48 -4.03 14.82
CA ASP A 216 -1.45 -5.10 15.01
C ASP A 216 -1.41 -5.75 16.42
N ALA A 217 -0.73 -5.13 17.40
CA ALA A 217 -0.71 -5.60 18.79
C ALA A 217 -1.90 -5.10 19.63
N HIS A 218 -3.13 -5.23 19.12
CA HIS A 218 -4.33 -5.19 19.96
C HIS A 218 -4.99 -6.57 19.93
N HIS A 219 -4.45 -7.48 20.74
CA HIS A 219 -5.25 -8.59 21.27
C HIS A 219 -6.27 -7.97 22.24
N GLY A 220 -7.47 -7.71 21.74
CA GLY A 220 -8.63 -7.49 22.61
C GLY A 220 -8.96 -8.80 23.31
N THR A 221 -8.42 -9.01 24.50
CA THR A 221 -9.01 -9.90 25.48
C THR A 221 -10.32 -9.26 25.93
N SER A 222 -11.41 -9.66 25.28
CA SER A 222 -12.76 -9.44 25.79
C SER A 222 -12.99 -10.45 26.92
N GLU A 223 -12.65 -10.06 28.14
CA GLU A 223 -13.24 -10.68 29.33
C GLU A 223 -14.75 -10.40 29.29
N PHE A 224 -15.53 -11.47 29.11
CA PHE A 224 -16.97 -11.42 29.34
C PHE A 224 -17.20 -11.36 30.86
N PRO A 225 -17.98 -10.41 31.40
CA PRO A 225 -18.45 -10.51 32.77
C PRO A 225 -19.43 -11.69 32.84
N VAL A 226 -19.14 -12.63 33.72
CA VAL A 226 -20.08 -13.64 34.19
C VAL A 226 -21.19 -12.94 34.97
N ASP A 227 -22.41 -12.99 34.43
CA ASP A 227 -23.62 -12.65 35.19
C ASP A 227 -23.78 -13.65 36.34
N GLU A 228 -23.71 -13.17 37.58
CA GLU A 228 -24.23 -13.89 38.75
C GLU A 228 -25.77 -13.82 38.73
N PRO A 229 -26.49 -14.92 38.99
CA PRO A 229 -27.93 -14.91 39.07
C PRO A 229 -28.37 -14.30 40.41
N SER A 230 -29.29 -13.34 40.32
CA SER A 230 -30.01 -12.74 41.43
C SER A 230 -30.69 -13.77 42.34
N MET A 231 -30.44 -13.67 43.64
CA MET A 231 -31.39 -13.96 44.71
C MET A 231 -31.18 -12.98 45.87
#